data_AF-A0A7Y2UB67-F1
#
_entry.id   AF-A0A7Y2UB67-F1
#
_cell.length_a   1.000
_cell.length_b   1.000
_cell.length_c   1.000
_cell.angle_alpha   90.00
_cell.angle_beta   90.00
_cell.angle_gamma   90.00
#
_symmetry.space_group_name_H-M   'P 1'
#
loop_
_entity.id
_entity.type
_entity.pdbx_description
1 polymer ?
#
loop_
_entity_poly.entity_id
_entity_poly.type
_entity_poly.pdbx_seq_one_letter_code
_entity_poly.pdbx_strand_id
1 'polypeptide(L)'
;LVADASTPAEWWSGRKFHKILLDAPCSATGVIRRHPEIKWLRSSRQVDDVVRTQAELLEALWPLLEPGGLLVYATCSILKRENSVQIQHFVEKHADAETGFPDVEWGTVEQFGRQIMPGEARMDGFFYAVLRKPD
;
A
#
# COMPACT_ATOMS: atom_id res chain seq x y z
N LEU A 1 14.73 -16.77 -9.74
CA LEU A 1 14.97 -16.26 -8.36
C LEU A 1 13.60 -16.00 -7.75
N VAL A 2 13.32 -16.61 -6.61
CA VAL A 2 12.09 -16.36 -5.82
C VAL A 2 12.57 -15.75 -4.51
N ALA A 3 11.92 -14.68 -4.08
CA ALA A 3 12.22 -13.95 -2.85
C ALA A 3 10.92 -13.50 -2.20
N ASP A 4 10.88 -13.45 -0.86
CA ASP A 4 9.74 -12.98 -0.08
C ASP A 4 10.04 -11.60 0.49
N ALA A 5 9.21 -10.61 0.15
CA ALA A 5 9.40 -9.24 0.61
C ALA A 5 9.12 -9.06 2.12
N SER A 6 8.47 -10.03 2.77
CA SER A 6 8.30 -10.07 4.23
C SER A 6 9.56 -10.54 4.97
N THR A 7 10.51 -11.18 4.26
CA THR A 7 11.80 -11.64 4.81
C THR A 7 13.00 -11.03 4.05
N PRO A 8 13.15 -9.70 4.02
CA PRO A 8 14.15 -9.03 3.20
C PRO A 8 15.59 -9.47 3.48
N ALA A 9 15.90 -9.89 4.71
CA ALA A 9 17.24 -10.34 5.10
C ALA A 9 17.78 -11.51 4.24
N GLU A 10 16.91 -12.29 3.58
CA GLU A 10 17.32 -13.42 2.74
C GLU A 10 17.85 -13.01 1.36
N TRP A 11 17.49 -11.82 0.87
CA TRP A 11 17.80 -11.38 -0.50
C TRP A 11 18.37 -9.96 -0.59
N TRP A 12 18.21 -9.15 0.44
CA TRP A 12 18.67 -7.78 0.49
C TRP A 12 20.16 -7.68 0.80
N SER A 13 20.88 -6.83 0.07
CA SER A 13 22.34 -6.69 0.21
C SER A 13 22.79 -5.80 1.38
N GLY A 14 21.91 -5.48 2.33
CA GLY A 14 22.18 -4.56 3.44
C GLY A 14 22.25 -3.06 3.08
N ARG A 15 22.10 -2.71 1.80
CA ARG A 15 22.12 -1.31 1.33
C ARG A 15 20.72 -0.74 1.32
N LYS A 16 20.46 0.29 2.14
CA LYS A 16 19.15 0.93 2.21
C LYS A 16 18.74 1.54 0.87
N PHE A 17 17.44 1.68 0.67
CA PHE A 17 16.84 2.26 -0.52
C PHE A 17 16.45 3.71 -0.25
N HIS A 18 16.71 4.58 -1.23
CA HIS A 18 16.22 5.95 -1.26
C HIS A 18 14.70 6.00 -1.47
N LYS A 19 14.18 5.05 -2.26
CA LYS A 19 12.75 4.93 -2.59
C LYS A 19 12.31 3.49 -2.65
N ILE A 20 11.13 3.20 -2.12
CA ILE A 20 10.46 1.89 -2.20
C ILE A 20 9.07 2.10 -2.80
N LEU A 21 8.69 1.28 -3.79
CA LEU A 21 7.32 1.17 -4.25
C LEU A 21 6.79 -0.18 -3.80
N LEU A 22 5.82 -0.16 -2.88
CA LEU A 22 5.07 -1.33 -2.44
C LEU A 22 3.71 -1.33 -3.15
N ASP A 23 3.65 -1.99 -4.30
CA ASP A 23 2.39 -2.42 -4.91
C ASP A 23 1.89 -3.67 -4.19
N ALA A 24 1.07 -3.47 -3.18
CA ALA A 24 0.80 -4.50 -2.18
C ALA A 24 -0.20 -5.55 -2.70
N PRO A 25 -0.03 -6.84 -2.36
CA PRO A 25 -1.06 -7.84 -2.60
C PRO A 25 -2.37 -7.41 -1.91
N CYS A 26 -3.48 -7.39 -2.63
CA CYS A 26 -4.75 -6.89 -2.12
C CYS A 26 -5.97 -7.67 -2.67
N SER A 27 -7.16 -7.26 -2.23
CA SER A 27 -8.43 -7.84 -2.65
C SER A 27 -8.76 -7.63 -4.13
N ALA A 28 -8.12 -6.65 -4.78
CA ALA A 28 -8.34 -6.24 -6.17
C ALA A 28 -9.78 -5.74 -6.45
N THR A 29 -10.48 -5.26 -5.41
CA THR A 29 -11.87 -4.77 -5.54
C THR A 29 -12.00 -3.55 -6.49
N GLY A 30 -10.93 -2.79 -6.71
CA GLY A 30 -10.93 -1.67 -7.64
C GLY A 30 -10.93 -2.04 -9.11
N VAL A 31 -10.55 -3.28 -9.46
CA VAL A 31 -10.46 -3.77 -10.85
C VAL A 31 -11.57 -4.75 -11.23
N ILE A 32 -12.64 -4.85 -10.43
CA ILE A 32 -13.80 -5.72 -10.69
C ILE A 32 -14.40 -5.54 -12.11
N ARG A 33 -14.34 -4.32 -12.67
CA ARG A 33 -14.85 -4.07 -14.04
C ARG A 33 -14.06 -4.80 -15.13
N ARG A 34 -12.80 -5.16 -14.86
CA ARG A 34 -11.93 -5.95 -15.75
C ARG A 34 -11.96 -7.44 -15.41
N HIS A 35 -12.14 -7.74 -14.12
CA HIS A 35 -12.09 -9.07 -13.53
C HIS A 35 -13.35 -9.33 -12.67
N PRO A 36 -14.51 -9.56 -13.30
CA PRO A 36 -15.79 -9.68 -12.58
C PRO A 36 -15.86 -10.87 -11.62
N GLU A 37 -15.04 -11.90 -11.83
CA GLU A 37 -14.89 -13.07 -10.96
C GLU A 37 -14.44 -12.73 -9.53
N ILE A 38 -13.75 -11.59 -9.34
CA ILE A 38 -13.31 -11.09 -8.03
C ILE A 38 -14.50 -10.97 -7.06
N LYS A 39 -15.69 -10.61 -7.56
CA LYS A 39 -16.92 -10.51 -6.76
C LYS A 39 -17.33 -11.82 -6.10
N TRP A 40 -16.99 -12.95 -6.72
CA TRP A 40 -17.35 -14.29 -6.23
C TRP A 40 -16.19 -14.98 -5.50
N LEU A 41 -14.96 -14.70 -5.93
CA LEU A 41 -13.75 -15.33 -5.39
C LEU A 41 -13.24 -14.70 -4.10
N ARG A 42 -13.65 -13.46 -3.78
CA ARG A 42 -13.21 -12.75 -2.58
C ARG A 42 -14.25 -12.87 -1.46
N SER A 43 -13.78 -13.33 -0.31
CA SER A 43 -14.50 -13.37 0.95
C SER A 43 -13.92 -12.37 1.95
N SER A 44 -14.71 -11.98 2.95
CA SER A 44 -14.25 -11.10 4.03
C SER A 44 -13.02 -11.64 4.75
N ARG A 45 -12.94 -12.96 4.97
CA ARG A 45 -11.77 -13.60 5.58
C ARG A 45 -10.51 -13.40 4.75
N GLN A 46 -10.60 -13.54 3.42
CA GLN A 46 -9.45 -13.29 2.55
C GLN A 46 -9.03 -11.82 2.56
N VAL A 47 -9.97 -10.88 2.74
CA VAL A 47 -9.65 -9.47 2.96
C VAL A 47 -8.87 -9.30 4.27
N ASP A 48 -9.27 -9.97 5.35
CA ASP A 48 -8.55 -9.92 6.63
C ASP A 48 -7.11 -10.46 6.49
N ASP A 49 -6.95 -11.55 5.75
CA ASP A 49 -5.64 -12.15 5.51
C ASP A 49 -4.72 -11.21 4.71
N VAL A 50 -5.21 -10.57 3.64
CA VAL A 50 -4.38 -9.61 2.87
C VAL A 50 -4.07 -8.34 3.66
N VAL A 51 -4.99 -7.85 4.51
CA VAL A 51 -4.70 -6.72 5.41
C VAL A 51 -3.56 -7.07 6.37
N ARG A 52 -3.53 -8.29 6.90
CA ARG A 52 -2.42 -8.75 7.74
C ARG A 52 -1.11 -8.79 6.95
N THR A 53 -1.12 -9.40 5.75
CA THR A 53 0.08 -9.47 4.89
C THR A 53 0.58 -8.08 4.48
N GLN A 54 -0.32 -7.14 4.16
CA GLN A 54 0.05 -5.75 3.87
C GLN A 54 0.77 -5.09 5.05
N ALA A 55 0.34 -5.37 6.29
CA ALA A 55 0.96 -4.84 7.49
C ALA A 55 2.36 -5.45 7.68
N GLU A 56 2.49 -6.77 7.53
CA GLU A 56 3.76 -7.48 7.59
C GLU A 56 4.77 -6.94 6.57
N LEU A 57 4.32 -6.65 5.34
CA LEU A 57 5.16 -6.06 4.30
C LEU A 57 5.59 -4.63 4.63
N LEU A 58 4.69 -3.79 5.16
CA LEU A 58 5.06 -2.44 5.59
C LEU A 58 6.12 -2.47 6.70
N GLU A 59 5.92 -3.31 7.72
CA GLU A 59 6.88 -3.52 8.82
C GLU A 59 8.22 -4.05 8.31
N ALA A 60 8.20 -5.02 7.39
CA ALA A 60 9.41 -5.61 6.85
C ALA A 60 10.22 -4.64 5.99
N LEU A 61 9.55 -3.80 5.19
CA LEU A 61 10.20 -2.90 4.22
C LEU A 61 10.59 -1.55 4.81
N TRP A 62 9.94 -1.08 5.88
CA TRP A 62 10.24 0.22 6.49
C TRP A 62 11.71 0.39 6.94
N PRO A 63 12.37 -0.61 7.58
CA PRO A 63 13.77 -0.50 8.00
C PRO A 63 14.75 -0.40 6.83
N LEU A 64 14.36 -0.87 5.65
CA LEU A 64 15.17 -0.84 4.43
C LEU A 64 15.19 0.54 3.79
N LEU A 65 14.27 1.43 4.18
CA LEU A 65 14.25 2.81 3.75
C LEU A 65 15.27 3.63 4.55
N GLU A 66 16.11 4.39 3.85
CA GLU A 66 17.04 5.33 4.47
C GLU A 66 16.32 6.54 5.08
N PRO A 67 16.94 7.22 6.06
CA PRO A 67 16.51 8.56 6.47
C PRO A 67 16.41 9.49 5.25
N GLY A 68 15.36 10.32 5.20
CA GLY A 68 15.02 11.14 4.03
C GLY A 68 14.36 10.38 2.87
N GLY A 69 14.26 9.04 2.94
CA GLY A 69 13.70 8.21 1.91
C GLY A 69 12.17 8.24 1.81
N LEU A 70 11.64 7.72 0.70
CA LEU A 70 10.19 7.65 0.41
C LEU A 70 9.71 6.22 0.13
N LEU A 71 8.65 5.79 0.80
CA LEU A 71 7.91 4.56 0.48
C LEU A 71 6.54 4.93 -0.07
N VAL A 72 6.22 4.49 -1.29
CA VAL A 72 4.88 4.59 -1.87
C VAL A 72 4.15 3.28 -1.63
N TYR A 73 3.08 3.32 -0.85
CA TYR A 73 2.16 2.20 -0.67
C TYR A 73 1.02 2.35 -1.67
N ALA A 74 0.74 1.28 -2.41
CA ALA A 74 -0.25 1.30 -3.46
C ALA A 74 -1.07 0.01 -3.47
N THR A 75 -2.37 0.12 -3.76
CA THR A 75 -3.25 -1.05 -3.96
C THR A 75 -4.26 -0.78 -5.07
N CYS A 76 -4.69 -1.84 -5.76
CA CYS A 76 -5.88 -1.82 -6.61
C CYS A 76 -7.19 -2.14 -5.85
N SER A 77 -7.27 -1.75 -4.57
CA SER A 77 -8.46 -1.91 -3.73
C SER A 77 -9.21 -0.58 -3.53
N ILE A 78 -10.50 -0.69 -3.26
CA ILE A 78 -11.35 0.43 -2.80
C ILE A 78 -11.76 0.28 -1.32
N LEU A 79 -11.26 -0.74 -0.62
CA LEU A 79 -11.61 -1.01 0.77
C LEU A 79 -10.70 -0.21 1.70
N LYS A 80 -11.29 0.65 2.53
CA LYS A 80 -10.55 1.46 3.53
C LYS A 80 -9.63 0.64 4.42
N ARG A 81 -10.02 -0.60 4.77
CA ARG A 81 -9.25 -1.53 5.61
C ARG A 81 -7.88 -1.89 5.02
N GLU A 82 -7.78 -1.94 3.70
CA GLU A 82 -6.53 -2.19 2.97
C GLU A 82 -5.78 -0.89 2.62
N ASN A 83 -6.44 0.27 2.80
CA ASN A 83 -6.01 1.56 2.28
C ASN A 83 -5.74 2.54 3.44
N SER A 84 -6.56 3.58 3.60
CA SER A 84 -6.33 4.64 4.60
C SER A 84 -6.26 4.14 6.04
N VAL A 85 -7.04 3.12 6.42
CA VAL A 85 -6.98 2.52 7.77
C VAL A 85 -5.67 1.77 7.98
N GLN A 86 -5.13 1.15 6.92
CA GLN A 86 -3.85 0.45 7.00
C GLN A 86 -2.70 1.43 7.25
N ILE A 87 -2.69 2.53 6.49
CA ILE A 87 -1.69 3.58 6.64
C ILE A 87 -1.81 4.29 7.98
N GLN A 88 -3.04 4.54 8.44
CA GLN A 88 -3.30 5.07 9.78
C GLN A 88 -2.62 4.22 10.86
N HIS A 89 -2.90 2.91 10.88
CA HIS A 89 -2.32 2.01 11.88
C HIS A 89 -0.80 1.96 11.82
N PHE A 90 -0.23 2.08 10.62
CA PHE A 90 1.22 2.12 10.43
C PHE A 90 1.82 3.36 11.09
N VAL A 91 1.33 4.56 10.77
CA VAL A 91 1.92 5.81 11.32
C VAL A 91 1.60 6.05 12.79
N GLU A 92 0.53 5.46 13.32
CA GLU A 92 0.27 5.44 14.77
C GLU A 92 1.33 4.62 15.53
N LYS A 93 1.97 3.63 14.87
CA LYS A 93 3.03 2.79 15.47
C LYS A 93 4.44 3.29 15.19
N HIS A 94 4.64 3.98 14.06
CA HIS A 94 5.95 4.46 13.61
C HIS A 94 6.01 5.98 13.70
N ALA A 95 6.50 6.49 14.83
CA ALA A 95 6.67 7.93 15.05
C ALA A 95 7.67 8.59 14.08
N ASP A 96 8.52 7.78 13.42
CA ASP A 96 9.43 8.21 12.36
C ASP A 96 8.80 8.13 10.96
N ALA A 97 7.49 7.93 10.82
CA ALA A 97 6.79 7.89 9.55
C ALA A 97 5.87 9.10 9.35
N GLU A 98 6.18 9.94 8.37
CA GLU A 98 5.34 11.06 7.94
C GLU A 98 4.46 10.63 6.77
N THR A 99 3.14 10.91 6.83
CA THR A 99 2.21 10.58 5.74
C THR A 99 2.02 11.73 4.76
N GLY A 100 1.88 11.39 3.48
CA GLY A 100 1.42 12.26 2.43
C GLY A 100 0.76 11.47 1.29
N PHE A 101 0.57 12.14 0.16
CA PHE A 101 0.00 11.56 -1.05
C PHE A 101 0.52 12.32 -2.29
N PRO A 102 0.43 11.73 -3.49
CA PRO A 102 0.83 12.43 -4.71
C PRO A 102 0.01 13.71 -4.92
N ASP A 103 0.69 14.82 -5.22
CA ASP A 103 0.06 16.08 -5.63
C ASP A 103 -0.31 16.02 -7.11
N VAL A 104 -1.51 15.50 -7.37
CA VAL A 104 -2.06 15.29 -8.72
C VAL A 104 -3.52 15.73 -8.75
N GLU A 105 -4.16 15.79 -9.91
CA GLU A 105 -5.55 16.25 -10.03
C GLU A 105 -6.60 15.13 -9.92
N TRP A 106 -6.20 13.87 -10.04
CA TRP A 106 -7.13 12.72 -10.15
C TRP A 106 -7.35 11.97 -8.83
N GLY A 107 -8.57 11.50 -8.58
CA GLY A 107 -8.93 10.81 -7.34
C GLY A 107 -9.13 11.76 -6.16
N THR A 108 -9.62 11.22 -5.06
CA THR A 108 -10.03 11.94 -3.85
C THR A 108 -8.96 11.84 -2.77
N VAL A 109 -8.54 12.98 -2.22
CA VAL A 109 -7.65 13.02 -1.04
C VAL A 109 -8.38 12.47 0.18
N GLU A 110 -7.75 11.54 0.88
CA GLU A 110 -8.15 11.07 2.21
C GLU A 110 -7.11 11.52 3.24
N GLN A 111 -7.42 11.35 4.54
CA GLN A 111 -6.50 11.74 5.62
C GLN A 111 -5.13 11.03 5.52
N PHE A 112 -5.12 9.77 5.10
CA PHE A 112 -3.93 8.92 5.06
C PHE A 112 -3.63 8.38 3.65
N GLY A 113 -3.93 9.17 2.61
CA GLY A 113 -3.63 8.81 1.23
C GLY A 113 -4.57 9.44 0.22
N ARG A 114 -4.67 8.85 -0.96
CA ARG A 114 -5.56 9.28 -2.05
C ARG A 114 -6.21 8.07 -2.72
N GLN A 115 -7.53 8.10 -2.85
CA GLN A 115 -8.36 7.03 -3.40
C GLN A 115 -8.94 7.44 -4.76
N ILE A 116 -8.75 6.61 -5.77
CA ILE A 116 -9.49 6.66 -7.03
C ILE A 116 -10.65 5.66 -6.92
N MET A 117 -11.87 6.09 -7.25
CA MET A 117 -13.01 5.18 -7.38
C MET A 117 -13.16 4.67 -8.83
N PRO A 118 -13.65 3.44 -9.04
CA PRO A 118 -13.82 2.90 -10.38
C PRO A 118 -14.73 3.80 -11.23
N GLY A 119 -14.25 4.14 -12.44
CA GLY A 119 -14.96 5.02 -13.36
C GLY A 119 -14.56 6.49 -13.29
N GLU A 120 -13.92 6.95 -12.21
CA GLU A 120 -13.32 8.29 -12.15
C GLU A 120 -12.25 8.42 -13.24
N ALA A 121 -12.39 9.44 -14.10
CA ALA A 121 -11.55 9.62 -15.29
C ALA A 121 -11.38 8.35 -16.16
N ARG A 122 -12.38 7.45 -16.15
CA ARG A 122 -12.36 6.12 -16.81
C ARG A 122 -11.30 5.15 -16.28
N MET A 123 -10.77 5.39 -15.08
CA MET A 123 -9.76 4.56 -14.42
C MET A 123 -10.36 3.44 -13.56
N ASP A 124 -9.50 2.52 -13.13
CA ASP A 124 -9.83 1.52 -12.12
C ASP A 124 -9.83 2.16 -10.72
N GLY A 125 -10.43 1.47 -9.76
CA GLY A 125 -10.27 1.83 -8.36
C GLY A 125 -8.84 1.55 -7.89
N PHE A 126 -8.23 2.52 -7.25
CA PHE A 126 -6.83 2.44 -6.83
C PHE A 126 -6.54 3.35 -5.65
N PHE A 127 -5.51 3.05 -4.87
CA PHE A 127 -5.12 3.83 -3.72
C PHE A 127 -3.62 4.09 -3.70
N TYR A 128 -3.24 5.28 -3.23
CA TYR A 128 -1.85 5.68 -3.03
C TYR A 128 -1.67 6.35 -1.68
N ALA A 129 -0.62 5.98 -0.97
CA ALA A 129 -0.10 6.73 0.16
C ALA A 129 1.42 6.87 0.03
N VAL A 130 1.93 8.03 0.43
CA VAL A 130 3.37 8.30 0.48
C VAL A 130 3.77 8.35 1.94
N LEU A 131 4.77 7.55 2.31
CA LEU A 131 5.39 7.54 3.62
C LEU A 131 6.81 8.09 3.48
N ARG A 132 7.15 9.10 4.27
CA ARG A 132 8.49 9.69 4.30
C ARG A 132 9.14 9.40 5.63
N LYS A 133 10.41 8.96 5.58
CA LYS A 133 11.24 8.88 6.78
C LYS A 133 11.96 10.23 6.95
N PRO A 134 11.87 10.90 8.12
CA PRO A 134 12.66 12.09 8.40
C PRO A 134 14.17 11.83 8.27
N ASP A 135 14.94 12.91 8.13
CA ASP A 135 16.41 12.89 8.07
C ASP A 135 17.04 12.59 9.44
#